data_AF-A0A1I0WTS6-F1
#
_entry.id   AF-A0A1I0WTS6-F1
#
_cell.length_a   1.000
_cell.length_b   1.000
_cell.length_c   1.000
_cell.angle_alpha   90.00
_cell.angle_beta   90.00
_cell.angle_gamma   90.00
#
_symmetry.space_group_name_H-M   'P 1'
#
loop_
_entity.id
_entity.type
_entity.pdbx_description
1 polymer ?
#
loop_
_entity_poly.entity_id
_entity_poly.type
_entity_poly.pdbx_seq_one_letter_code
_entity_poly.pdbx_strand_id
1 'polypeptide(L)'
;MVAIIKRELKANIKGLILWTIIISLVVIMMIGSFEAMKNDMEAMNELMKSLPQTLLKAFGMESLDMNTIEGFYASKGHLTTALVGTIYAVYLSSSLLVKEEDQKTSEYLLSKPISRKEVYLSKAISFFIIITLFDIIISGVMALGIYSFANNSVDGKVVLLLGISPYILHLTFGYLCYFLSVFFKKLRSSLGMALGIVFLSYILSVLGNITDSLSFLKDVSFFSYIDINSVVIDKSIGSGHLIVMAITLIISLILGKIIYERKDF
;
A
#
# COMPACT_ATOMS: atom_id res chain seq x y z
N MET A 1 8.06 15.38 22.04
CA MET A 1 7.35 14.76 20.90
C MET A 1 7.86 15.33 19.58
N VAL A 2 7.71 16.65 19.37
CA VAL A 2 8.14 17.35 18.13
C VAL A 2 9.61 17.08 17.76
N ALA A 3 10.53 17.06 18.72
CA ALA A 3 11.94 16.81 18.45
C ALA A 3 12.21 15.42 17.85
N ILE A 4 11.52 14.38 18.36
CA ILE A 4 11.61 13.02 17.83
C ILE A 4 11.05 12.99 16.41
N ILE A 5 9.87 13.60 16.21
CA ILE A 5 9.25 13.65 14.88
C ILE A 5 10.19 14.28 13.85
N LYS A 6 10.77 15.45 14.16
CA LYS A 6 11.73 16.13 13.27
C LYS A 6 12.95 15.26 12.98
N ARG A 7 13.47 14.55 13.98
CA ARG A 7 14.61 13.64 13.80
C ARG A 7 14.27 12.50 12.85
N GLU A 8 13.12 11.84 13.04
CA GLU A 8 12.68 10.74 12.18
C GLU A 8 12.40 11.20 10.75
N LEU A 9 11.77 12.36 10.57
CA LEU A 9 11.56 12.95 9.24
C LEU A 9 12.90 13.22 8.54
N LYS A 10 13.85 13.84 9.24
CA LYS A 10 15.19 14.14 8.69
C LYS A 10 15.98 12.87 8.39
N ALA A 11 15.86 11.83 9.22
CA ALA A 11 16.55 10.56 9.01
C ALA A 11 16.01 9.79 7.80
N ASN A 12 14.70 9.90 7.52
CA ASN A 12 14.04 9.13 6.47
C ASN A 12 13.79 9.93 5.17
N ILE A 13 14.11 11.23 5.11
CA ILE A 13 13.87 12.07 3.92
C ILE A 13 14.55 11.55 2.65
N LYS A 14 15.79 11.04 2.76
CA LYS A 14 16.50 10.46 1.63
C LYS A 14 15.82 9.19 1.12
N GLY A 15 15.33 8.37 2.06
CA GLY A 15 14.54 7.17 1.74
C GLY A 15 13.23 7.55 1.05
N LEU A 16 12.50 8.51 1.61
CA LEU A 16 11.26 9.04 1.01
C LEU A 16 11.50 9.51 -0.43
N ILE A 17 12.49 10.39 -0.64
CA ILE A 17 12.82 10.90 -1.98
C ILE A 17 13.15 9.76 -2.94
N LEU A 18 14.02 8.83 -2.53
CA LEU A 18 14.44 7.71 -3.38
C LEU A 18 13.26 6.82 -3.77
N TRP A 19 12.46 6.38 -2.80
CA TRP A 19 11.29 5.54 -3.05
C TRP A 19 10.23 6.26 -3.87
N THR A 20 9.95 7.52 -3.57
CA THR A 20 9.01 8.34 -4.36
C THR A 20 9.48 8.47 -5.81
N ILE A 21 10.77 8.76 -6.06
CA ILE A 21 11.30 8.86 -7.43
C ILE A 21 11.14 7.53 -8.15
N ILE A 22 11.57 6.41 -7.55
CA ILE A 22 11.51 5.09 -8.17
C ILE A 22 10.06 4.73 -8.54
N ILE A 23 9.11 4.88 -7.61
CA ILE A 23 7.71 4.53 -7.86
C ILE A 23 7.06 5.51 -8.82
N SER A 24 7.39 6.80 -8.76
CA SER A 24 6.90 7.79 -9.73
C SER A 24 7.35 7.45 -11.15
N LEU A 25 8.62 7.07 -11.32
CA LEU A 25 9.14 6.64 -12.62
C LEU A 25 8.43 5.39 -13.13
N VAL A 26 8.19 4.40 -12.26
CA VAL A 26 7.43 3.20 -12.64
C VAL A 26 5.98 3.53 -13.03
N VAL A 27 5.32 4.42 -12.29
CA VAL A 27 3.96 4.89 -12.62
C VAL A 27 3.94 5.63 -13.96
N ILE A 28 4.89 6.53 -14.20
CA ILE A 28 5.02 7.25 -15.46
C ILE A 28 5.28 6.29 -16.61
N MET A 29 6.17 5.30 -16.45
CA MET A 29 6.43 4.28 -17.46
C MET A 29 5.20 3.43 -17.75
N MET A 30 4.46 3.02 -16.72
CA MET A 30 3.21 2.27 -16.89
C MET A 30 2.18 3.08 -17.67
N ILE A 31 1.90 4.31 -17.25
CA ILE A 31 0.95 5.19 -17.95
C ILE A 31 1.40 5.50 -19.37
N GLY A 32 2.69 5.83 -19.57
CA GLY A 32 3.26 6.11 -20.89
C GLY A 32 3.24 4.92 -21.85
N SER A 33 3.15 3.69 -21.33
CA SER A 33 3.00 2.49 -22.16
C SER A 33 1.57 2.28 -22.70
N PHE A 34 0.59 3.06 -22.23
CA PHE A 34 -0.82 2.88 -22.58
C PHE A 34 -1.08 2.93 -24.08
N GLU A 35 -0.56 3.93 -24.81
CA GLU A 35 -0.77 4.04 -26.26
C GLU A 35 -0.14 2.89 -27.04
N ALA A 36 1.08 2.50 -26.66
CA ALA A 36 1.75 1.35 -27.26
C ALA A 36 0.93 0.07 -27.05
N MET A 37 0.38 -0.13 -25.85
CA MET A 37 -0.46 -1.29 -25.56
C MET A 37 -1.82 -1.19 -26.26
N LYS A 38 -2.44 -0.01 -26.36
CA LYS A 38 -3.75 0.19 -27.00
C LYS A 38 -3.74 -0.27 -28.46
N ASN A 39 -2.68 0.05 -29.20
CA ASN A 39 -2.52 -0.37 -30.59
C ASN A 39 -2.44 -1.91 -30.73
N ASP A 40 -1.78 -2.58 -29.78
CA ASP A 40 -1.73 -4.05 -29.72
C ASP A 40 -3.05 -4.67 -29.18
N MET A 41 -3.82 -3.92 -28.38
CA MET A 41 -5.09 -4.36 -27.80
C MET A 41 -6.24 -4.40 -28.80
N GLU A 42 -6.23 -3.62 -29.88
CA GLU A 42 -7.23 -3.77 -30.96
C GLU A 42 -7.17 -5.16 -31.58
N ALA A 43 -5.97 -5.66 -31.89
CA ALA A 43 -5.76 -7.03 -32.37
C ALA A 43 -6.17 -8.09 -31.33
N MET A 44 -5.92 -7.83 -30.03
CA MET A 44 -6.35 -8.72 -28.94
C MET A 44 -7.87 -8.71 -28.75
N ASN A 45 -8.54 -7.57 -28.91
CA ASN A 45 -9.99 -7.42 -28.79
C ASN A 45 -10.73 -8.18 -29.89
N GLU A 46 -10.21 -8.20 -31.12
CA GLU A 46 -10.77 -9.05 -32.19
C GLU A 46 -10.67 -10.54 -31.83
N LEU A 47 -9.55 -10.95 -31.24
CA LEU A 47 -9.34 -12.33 -30.79
C LEU A 47 -10.25 -12.67 -29.59
N MET A 48 -10.45 -11.75 -28.65
CA MET A 48 -11.38 -11.92 -27.53
C MET A 48 -12.84 -11.98 -27.97
N LYS A 49 -13.25 -11.20 -28.98
CA LYS A 49 -14.60 -11.31 -29.58
C LYS A 49 -14.86 -12.68 -30.21
N SER A 50 -13.81 -13.40 -30.60
CA SER A 50 -13.92 -14.76 -31.14
C SER A 50 -14.04 -15.85 -30.06
N LEU A 51 -13.84 -15.50 -28.78
CA LEU A 51 -13.95 -16.43 -27.66
C LEU A 51 -15.39 -16.42 -27.08
N PRO A 52 -15.93 -17.60 -26.71
CA PRO A 52 -17.17 -17.70 -25.94
C PRO A 52 -17.13 -16.87 -24.65
N GLN A 53 -18.25 -16.18 -24.32
CA GLN A 53 -18.40 -15.42 -23.07
C GLN A 53 -18.11 -16.24 -21.81
N THR A 54 -18.42 -17.54 -21.83
CA THR A 54 -18.09 -18.46 -20.73
C THR A 54 -16.59 -18.64 -20.52
N LEU A 55 -15.79 -18.59 -21.59
CA LEU A 55 -14.33 -18.61 -21.49
C LEU A 55 -13.79 -17.26 -21.00
N LEU A 56 -14.29 -16.14 -21.53
CA LEU A 56 -13.89 -14.80 -21.07
C LEU A 56 -14.17 -14.58 -19.57
N LYS A 57 -15.31 -15.06 -19.08
CA LYS A 57 -15.66 -15.10 -17.64
C LYS A 57 -14.72 -15.98 -16.84
N ALA A 58 -14.43 -17.19 -17.33
CA ALA A 58 -13.52 -18.12 -16.66
C ALA A 58 -12.08 -17.59 -16.59
N PHE A 59 -11.67 -16.70 -17.51
CA PHE A 59 -10.38 -16.04 -17.51
C PHE A 59 -10.36 -14.68 -16.77
N GLY A 60 -11.48 -14.23 -16.19
CA GLY A 60 -11.55 -12.97 -15.44
C GLY A 60 -11.36 -11.72 -16.30
N MET A 61 -11.62 -11.80 -17.61
CA MET A 61 -11.40 -10.71 -18.57
C MET A 61 -12.57 -9.71 -18.65
N GLU A 62 -13.54 -9.77 -17.74
CA GLU A 62 -14.85 -9.15 -17.93
C GLU A 62 -15.00 -7.74 -17.31
N SER A 63 -14.10 -7.29 -16.43
CA SER A 63 -14.46 -6.18 -15.52
C SER A 63 -13.83 -4.82 -15.82
N LEU A 64 -12.63 -4.75 -16.40
CA LEU A 64 -11.97 -3.46 -16.69
C LEU A 64 -11.71 -3.28 -18.18
N ASP A 65 -12.28 -2.21 -18.75
CA ASP A 65 -11.98 -1.81 -20.12
C ASP A 65 -10.55 -1.26 -20.18
N MET A 66 -9.61 -2.11 -20.58
CA MET A 66 -8.21 -1.74 -20.73
C MET A 66 -7.95 -0.80 -21.92
N ASN A 67 -8.97 -0.51 -22.74
CA ASN A 67 -8.87 0.54 -23.77
C ASN A 67 -9.02 1.94 -23.20
N THR A 68 -9.45 2.09 -21.94
CA THR A 68 -9.41 3.35 -21.20
C THR A 68 -8.17 3.41 -20.31
N ILE A 69 -7.63 4.62 -20.11
CA ILE A 69 -6.39 4.78 -19.34
C ILE A 69 -6.59 4.41 -17.87
N GLU A 70 -7.76 4.69 -17.31
CA GLU A 70 -8.11 4.35 -15.94
C GLU A 70 -8.31 2.85 -15.75
N GLY A 71 -8.92 2.14 -16.71
CA GLY A 71 -9.06 0.68 -16.69
C GLY A 71 -7.71 -0.01 -16.88
N PHE A 72 -6.87 0.51 -17.77
CA PHE A 72 -5.49 0.03 -17.97
C PHE A 72 -4.65 0.19 -16.70
N TYR A 73 -4.63 1.40 -16.13
CA TYR A 73 -3.86 1.68 -14.92
C TYR A 73 -4.39 0.86 -13.74
N ALA A 74 -5.71 0.78 -13.55
CA ALA A 74 -6.34 -0.05 -12.53
C ALA A 74 -5.91 -1.51 -12.63
N SER A 75 -5.79 -2.06 -13.84
CA SER A 75 -5.44 -3.46 -14.03
C SER A 75 -3.95 -3.76 -13.79
N LYS A 76 -3.04 -2.84 -14.16
CA LYS A 76 -1.59 -3.10 -14.15
C LYS A 76 -0.80 -2.17 -13.24
N GLY A 77 -1.06 -0.88 -13.35
CA GLY A 77 -0.36 0.17 -12.59
C GLY A 77 -0.69 0.14 -11.10
N HIS A 78 -1.97 -0.04 -10.75
CA HIS A 78 -2.46 -0.03 -9.37
C HIS A 78 -1.87 -1.14 -8.53
N LEU A 79 -1.78 -2.37 -9.05
CA LEU A 79 -1.14 -3.46 -8.32
C LEU A 79 0.31 -3.14 -7.99
N THR A 80 1.02 -2.50 -8.93
CA THR A 80 2.42 -2.13 -8.74
C THR A 80 2.57 -1.08 -7.64
N THR A 81 1.72 -0.04 -7.63
CA THR A 81 1.75 0.97 -6.56
C THR A 81 1.32 0.40 -5.23
N ALA A 82 0.26 -0.41 -5.17
CA ALA A 82 -0.22 -1.05 -3.96
C ALA A 82 0.82 -2.01 -3.35
N LEU A 83 1.38 -2.92 -4.14
CA LEU A 83 2.32 -3.92 -3.62
C LEU A 83 3.67 -3.31 -3.26
N VAL A 84 4.28 -2.55 -4.17
CA VAL A 84 5.61 -1.98 -3.93
C VAL A 84 5.57 -0.83 -2.92
N GLY A 85 4.50 -0.03 -2.94
CA GLY A 85 4.25 0.98 -1.90
C GLY A 85 4.03 0.35 -0.53
N THR A 86 3.32 -0.78 -0.45
CA THR A 86 3.20 -1.55 0.81
C THR A 86 4.56 -2.04 1.29
N ILE A 87 5.42 -2.54 0.41
CA ILE A 87 6.79 -2.93 0.77
C ILE A 87 7.56 -1.76 1.39
N TYR A 88 7.47 -0.56 0.82
CA TYR A 88 8.08 0.63 1.41
C TYR A 88 7.46 0.99 2.78
N ALA A 89 6.13 0.97 2.89
CA ALA A 89 5.42 1.27 4.12
C ALA A 89 5.82 0.33 5.26
N VAL A 90 5.89 -0.99 4.99
CA VAL A 90 6.28 -1.98 6.00
C VAL A 90 7.76 -1.93 6.32
N TYR A 91 8.61 -1.59 5.35
CA TYR A 91 10.04 -1.36 5.59
C TYR A 91 10.25 -0.17 6.53
N LEU A 92 9.60 0.97 6.23
CA LEU A 92 9.69 2.18 7.03
C LEU A 92 9.21 1.91 8.45
N SER A 93 7.97 1.46 8.60
CA SER A 93 7.34 1.21 9.90
C SER A 93 8.13 0.22 10.77
N SER A 94 8.53 -0.93 10.22
CA SER A 94 9.30 -1.95 10.96
C SER A 94 10.65 -1.45 11.44
N SER A 95 11.21 -0.44 10.75
CA SER A 95 12.51 0.10 11.10
C SER A 95 12.48 1.15 12.21
N LEU A 96 11.34 1.81 12.45
CA LEU A 96 11.28 2.99 13.31
C LEU A 96 11.57 2.68 14.77
N LEU A 97 11.11 1.54 15.30
CA LEU A 97 11.42 1.10 16.67
C LEU A 97 12.69 0.26 16.73
N VAL A 98 12.80 -0.74 15.86
CA VAL A 98 13.84 -1.77 15.95
C VAL A 98 15.25 -1.23 15.68
N LYS A 99 15.41 -0.17 14.87
CA LYS A 99 16.74 0.43 14.59
C LYS A 99 17.47 0.84 15.86
N GLU A 100 16.76 1.31 16.88
CA GLU A 100 17.39 1.79 18.12
C GLU A 100 17.92 0.64 18.99
N GLU A 101 17.19 -0.48 19.00
CA GLU A 101 17.63 -1.72 19.67
C GLU A 101 18.79 -2.38 18.91
N ASP A 102 18.67 -2.47 17.59
CA ASP A 102 19.67 -3.10 16.71
C ASP A 102 21.01 -2.34 16.75
N GLN A 103 20.96 -1.01 16.84
CA GLN A 103 22.13 -0.14 16.94
C GLN A 103 22.60 0.11 18.39
N LYS A 104 21.96 -0.50 19.39
CA LYS A 104 22.25 -0.30 20.83
C LYS A 104 22.20 1.17 21.27
N THR A 105 21.25 1.93 20.72
CA THR A 105 21.02 3.35 21.05
C THR A 105 19.74 3.60 21.83
N SER A 106 18.98 2.53 22.14
CA SER A 106 17.75 2.59 22.94
C SER A 106 17.98 3.18 24.33
N GLU A 107 19.02 2.75 25.04
CA GLU A 107 19.39 3.26 26.37
C GLU A 107 19.73 4.76 26.33
N TYR A 108 20.44 5.21 25.29
CA TYR A 108 20.75 6.62 25.11
C TYR A 108 19.49 7.46 24.89
N LEU A 109 18.53 6.99 24.10
CA LEU A 109 17.27 7.71 23.89
C LEU A 109 16.46 7.81 25.19
N LEU A 110 16.37 6.70 25.94
CA LEU A 110 15.60 6.60 27.17
C LEU A 110 16.30 7.23 28.39
N SER A 111 17.58 7.59 28.29
CA SER A 111 18.28 8.39 29.30
C SER A 111 17.79 9.84 29.36
N LYS A 112 17.11 10.31 28.31
CA LYS A 112 16.47 11.64 28.28
C LYS A 112 15.15 11.58 29.04
N PRO A 113 14.66 12.70 29.62
CA PRO A 113 13.38 12.75 30.34
C PRO A 113 12.19 12.69 29.38
N ILE A 114 12.04 11.58 28.67
CA ILE A 114 11.02 11.31 27.65
C ILE A 114 10.37 9.97 27.98
N SER A 115 9.04 9.94 28.00
CA SER A 115 8.31 8.70 28.28
C SER A 115 8.35 7.73 27.09
N ARG A 116 8.31 6.42 27.36
CA ARG A 116 8.23 5.37 26.31
C ARG A 116 7.01 5.56 25.40
N LYS A 117 5.86 5.94 26.00
CA LYS A 117 4.63 6.31 25.28
C LYS A 117 4.88 7.41 24.26
N GLU A 118 5.59 8.46 24.67
CA GLU A 118 5.89 9.60 23.82
C GLU A 118 6.80 9.21 22.66
N VAL A 119 7.80 8.33 22.90
CA VAL A 119 8.65 7.78 21.84
C VAL A 119 7.81 7.00 20.81
N TYR A 120 6.97 6.07 21.27
CA TYR A 120 6.11 5.25 20.42
C TYR A 120 5.17 6.12 19.56
N LEU A 121 4.41 7.02 20.20
CA LEU A 121 3.46 7.89 19.48
C LEU A 121 4.18 8.86 18.53
N SER A 122 5.33 9.41 18.91
CA SER A 122 6.10 10.30 18.03
C SER A 122 6.52 9.56 16.75
N LYS A 123 7.02 8.33 16.86
CA LYS A 123 7.44 7.52 15.70
C LYS A 123 6.25 7.06 14.87
N ALA A 124 5.13 6.70 15.48
CA ALA A 124 3.88 6.40 14.78
C ALA A 124 3.36 7.60 13.96
N ILE A 125 3.48 8.82 14.48
CA ILE A 125 3.14 10.06 13.76
C ILE A 125 4.15 10.34 12.65
N SER A 126 5.45 10.08 12.87
CA SER A 126 6.46 10.19 11.81
C SER A 126 6.18 9.24 10.65
N PHE A 127 5.80 7.98 10.93
CA PHE A 127 5.37 7.04 9.90
C PHE A 127 4.21 7.61 9.08
N PHE A 128 3.16 8.08 9.76
CA PHE A 128 1.99 8.70 9.12
C PHE A 128 2.40 9.83 8.17
N ILE A 129 3.15 10.81 8.66
CA ILE A 129 3.56 11.97 7.84
C ILE A 129 4.34 11.53 6.60
N ILE A 130 5.31 10.61 6.77
CA ILE A 130 6.15 10.16 5.65
C ILE A 130 5.32 9.39 4.62
N ILE A 131 4.48 8.46 5.06
CA ILE A 131 3.69 7.63 4.13
C ILE A 131 2.60 8.45 3.46
N THR A 132 1.95 9.38 4.17
CA THR A 132 0.99 10.32 3.57
C THR A 132 1.65 11.19 2.51
N LEU A 133 2.86 11.73 2.76
CA LEU A 133 3.58 12.51 1.76
C LEU A 133 3.97 11.67 0.55
N PHE A 134 4.43 10.43 0.77
CA PHE A 134 4.72 9.47 -0.29
C PHE A 134 3.49 9.26 -1.18
N ASP A 135 2.34 8.90 -0.59
CA ASP A 135 1.12 8.59 -1.32
C ASP A 135 0.49 9.81 -2.00
N ILE A 136 0.58 11.01 -1.41
CA ILE A 136 0.15 12.26 -2.06
C ILE A 136 0.94 12.48 -3.35
N ILE A 137 2.27 12.29 -3.32
CA ILE A 137 3.10 12.52 -4.50
C ILE A 137 2.81 11.46 -5.57
N ILE A 138 2.75 10.18 -5.19
CA ILE A 138 2.46 9.09 -6.14
C ILE A 138 1.07 9.25 -6.76
N SER A 139 0.05 9.58 -5.96
CA SER A 139 -1.30 9.85 -6.45
C SER A 139 -1.34 11.06 -7.37
N GLY A 140 -0.56 12.11 -7.07
CA GLY A 140 -0.42 13.29 -7.93
C GLY A 140 0.21 12.96 -9.28
N VAL A 141 1.32 12.19 -9.29
CA VAL A 141 1.98 11.73 -10.51
C VAL A 141 1.04 10.87 -11.36
N MET A 142 0.36 9.92 -10.73
CA MET A 142 -0.65 9.09 -11.38
C MET A 142 -1.78 9.94 -11.98
N ALA A 143 -2.35 10.86 -11.21
CA ALA A 143 -3.45 11.71 -11.66
C ALA A 143 -3.02 12.57 -12.86
N LEU A 144 -1.86 13.22 -12.79
CA LEU A 144 -1.31 14.00 -13.90
C LEU A 144 -1.12 13.15 -15.16
N GLY A 145 -0.59 11.93 -15.02
CA GLY A 145 -0.42 11.00 -16.13
C GLY A 145 -1.75 10.54 -16.74
N ILE A 146 -2.74 10.18 -15.91
CA ILE A 146 -4.07 9.78 -16.40
C ILE A 146 -4.71 10.94 -17.17
N TYR A 147 -4.68 12.14 -16.62
CA TYR A 147 -5.29 13.32 -17.24
C TYR A 147 -4.60 13.77 -18.53
N SER A 148 -3.27 13.59 -18.63
CA SER A 148 -2.55 13.93 -19.87
C SER A 148 -2.91 13.04 -21.05
N PHE A 149 -3.17 11.75 -20.83
CA PHE A 149 -3.53 10.80 -21.89
C PHE A 149 -5.03 10.78 -22.21
N ALA A 150 -5.89 11.12 -21.24
CA ALA A 150 -7.34 11.10 -21.43
C ALA A 150 -7.95 12.42 -21.92
N ASN A 151 -7.16 13.47 -22.16
CA ASN A 151 -7.69 14.82 -22.44
C ASN A 151 -8.76 15.26 -21.40
N ASN A 152 -8.57 14.91 -20.12
CA ASN A 152 -9.49 15.18 -19.02
C ASN A 152 -10.89 14.52 -19.08
N SER A 153 -11.09 13.44 -19.85
CA SER A 153 -12.38 12.75 -19.90
C SER A 153 -12.68 11.81 -18.72
N VAL A 154 -11.69 11.53 -17.86
CA VAL A 154 -11.84 10.59 -16.73
C VAL A 154 -12.52 11.25 -15.53
N ASP A 155 -13.46 10.53 -14.93
CA ASP A 155 -14.12 10.95 -13.69
C ASP A 155 -13.10 11.13 -12.55
N GLY A 156 -13.03 12.35 -11.99
CA GLY A 156 -12.13 12.66 -10.88
C GLY A 156 -12.36 11.84 -9.62
N LYS A 157 -13.57 11.29 -9.41
CA LYS A 157 -13.84 10.35 -8.32
C LYS A 157 -13.08 9.04 -8.50
N VAL A 158 -12.99 8.52 -9.72
CA VAL A 158 -12.22 7.30 -10.03
C VAL A 158 -10.73 7.56 -9.79
N VAL A 159 -10.20 8.67 -10.28
CA VAL A 159 -8.79 9.06 -10.07
C VAL A 159 -8.46 9.20 -8.59
N LEU A 160 -9.35 9.83 -7.81
CA LEU A 160 -9.19 9.94 -6.36
C LEU A 160 -9.18 8.56 -5.67
N LEU A 161 -10.09 7.66 -6.07
CA LEU A 161 -10.17 6.32 -5.48
C LEU A 161 -8.97 5.44 -5.85
N LEU A 162 -8.45 5.57 -7.08
CA LEU A 162 -7.22 4.91 -7.51
C LEU A 162 -6.00 5.36 -6.70
N GLY A 163 -5.96 6.63 -6.27
CA GLY A 163 -4.90 7.16 -5.41
C GLY A 163 -5.06 6.79 -3.94
N ILE A 164 -6.28 6.86 -3.39
CA ILE A 164 -6.50 6.61 -1.95
C ILE A 164 -6.48 5.13 -1.58
N SER A 165 -6.81 4.24 -2.52
CA SER A 165 -6.87 2.81 -2.26
C SER A 165 -5.52 2.18 -1.86
N PRO A 166 -4.38 2.42 -2.57
CA PRO A 166 -3.07 1.94 -2.09
C PRO A 166 -2.67 2.60 -0.77
N TYR A 167 -2.98 3.88 -0.57
CA TYR A 167 -2.69 4.58 0.69
C TYR A 167 -3.35 3.92 1.91
N ILE A 168 -4.60 3.47 1.78
CA ILE A 168 -5.30 2.73 2.85
C ILE A 168 -4.55 1.42 3.17
N LEU A 169 -4.12 0.67 2.15
CA LEU A 169 -3.32 -0.53 2.34
C LEU A 169 -1.99 -0.22 3.04
N HIS A 170 -1.28 0.83 2.61
CA HIS A 170 -0.01 1.25 3.18
C HIS A 170 -0.15 1.58 4.67
N LEU A 171 -1.22 2.28 5.05
CA LEU A 171 -1.51 2.57 6.45
C LEU A 171 -1.81 1.30 7.24
N THR A 172 -2.68 0.41 6.73
CA THR A 172 -3.06 -0.83 7.43
C THR A 172 -1.86 -1.73 7.67
N PHE A 173 -1.11 -2.06 6.62
CA PHE A 173 0.08 -2.90 6.75
C PHE A 173 1.18 -2.21 7.55
N GLY A 174 1.38 -0.90 7.34
CA GLY A 174 2.38 -0.13 8.04
C GLY A 174 2.16 -0.09 9.55
N TYR A 175 0.94 0.17 10.01
CA TYR A 175 0.64 0.17 11.45
C TYR A 175 0.62 -1.22 12.05
N LEU A 176 0.17 -2.24 11.30
CA LEU A 176 0.29 -3.63 11.74
C LEU A 176 1.75 -4.04 11.93
N CYS A 177 2.61 -3.73 10.96
CA CYS A 177 4.04 -4.06 11.05
C CYS A 177 4.78 -3.19 12.08
N TYR A 178 4.36 -1.92 12.25
CA TYR A 178 4.86 -1.06 13.32
C TYR A 178 4.61 -1.68 14.69
N PHE A 179 3.39 -2.15 14.94
CA PHE A 179 3.02 -2.89 16.14
C PHE A 179 3.87 -4.15 16.32
N LEU A 180 3.91 -5.02 15.30
CA LEU A 180 4.62 -6.28 15.39
C LEU A 180 6.14 -6.09 15.58
N SER A 181 6.70 -4.99 15.08
CA SER A 181 8.12 -4.65 15.27
C SER A 181 8.53 -4.53 16.74
N VAL A 182 7.58 -4.22 17.64
CA VAL A 182 7.82 -4.14 19.10
C VAL A 182 8.41 -5.44 19.65
N PHE A 183 8.13 -6.60 19.04
CA PHE A 183 8.61 -7.90 19.51
C PHE A 183 10.02 -8.27 19.05
N PHE A 184 10.65 -7.46 18.19
CA PHE A 184 11.94 -7.77 17.59
C PHE A 184 13.05 -6.86 18.13
N LYS A 185 14.24 -7.43 18.34
CA LYS A 185 15.47 -6.68 18.66
C LYS A 185 16.37 -6.45 17.45
N LYS A 186 16.18 -7.22 16.37
CA LYS A 186 17.01 -7.16 15.14
C LYS A 186 16.19 -6.73 13.94
N LEU A 187 16.69 -5.75 13.18
CA LEU A 187 15.97 -5.18 12.05
C LEU A 187 15.68 -6.23 10.96
N ARG A 188 16.66 -7.09 10.66
CA ARG A 188 16.52 -8.15 9.65
C ARG A 188 15.34 -9.08 9.93
N SER A 189 15.14 -9.46 11.19
CA SER A 189 14.05 -10.36 11.59
C SER A 189 12.68 -9.68 11.49
N SER A 190 12.58 -8.42 11.95
CA SER A 190 11.35 -7.63 11.83
C SER A 190 10.95 -7.43 10.37
N LEU A 191 11.92 -7.11 9.50
CA LEU A 191 11.67 -6.94 8.07
C LEU A 191 11.27 -8.25 7.37
N GLY A 192 11.90 -9.37 7.72
CA GLY A 192 11.54 -10.68 7.18
C GLY A 192 10.09 -11.05 7.47
N MET A 193 9.64 -10.85 8.71
CA MET A 193 8.23 -11.04 9.08
C MET A 193 7.31 -10.09 8.33
N ALA A 194 7.65 -8.80 8.28
CA ALA A 194 6.81 -7.79 7.65
C ALA A 194 6.59 -8.07 6.15
N LEU A 195 7.66 -8.40 5.42
CA LEU A 195 7.57 -8.81 4.02
C LEU A 195 6.78 -10.12 3.85
N GLY A 196 6.99 -11.09 4.75
CA GLY A 196 6.23 -12.33 4.75
C GLY A 196 4.71 -12.10 4.87
N ILE A 197 4.28 -11.19 5.74
CA ILE A 197 2.86 -10.83 5.91
C ILE A 197 2.31 -10.18 4.63
N VAL A 198 3.05 -9.27 4.00
CA VAL A 198 2.65 -8.61 2.75
C VAL A 198 2.49 -9.63 1.62
N PHE A 199 3.51 -10.46 1.38
CA PHE A 199 3.47 -11.45 0.31
C PHE A 199 2.44 -12.54 0.57
N LEU A 200 2.30 -13.02 1.80
CA LEU A 200 1.27 -14.00 2.14
C LEU A 200 -0.11 -13.42 1.88
N SER A 201 -0.40 -12.20 2.35
CA SER A 201 -1.68 -11.54 2.10
C SER A 201 -1.95 -11.39 0.60
N TYR A 202 -0.95 -10.99 -0.19
CA TYR A 202 -1.10 -10.92 -1.64
C TYR A 202 -1.38 -12.29 -2.28
N ILE A 203 -0.63 -13.34 -1.90
CA ILE A 203 -0.84 -14.70 -2.40
C ILE A 203 -2.24 -15.20 -2.04
N LEU A 204 -2.71 -14.97 -0.82
CA LEU A 204 -4.07 -15.34 -0.40
C LEU A 204 -5.13 -14.62 -1.24
N SER A 205 -4.91 -13.35 -1.59
CA SER A 205 -5.80 -12.62 -2.50
C SER A 205 -5.85 -13.25 -3.88
N VAL A 206 -4.68 -13.59 -4.44
CA VAL A 206 -4.59 -14.25 -5.75
C VAL A 206 -5.32 -15.58 -5.70
N LEU A 207 -5.01 -16.45 -4.73
CA LEU A 207 -5.62 -17.78 -4.60
C LEU A 207 -7.14 -17.71 -4.42
N GLY A 208 -7.62 -16.77 -3.60
CA GLY A 208 -9.05 -16.56 -3.40
C GLY A 208 -9.79 -16.13 -4.66
N ASN A 209 -9.09 -15.49 -5.61
CA ASN A 209 -9.66 -15.08 -6.90
C ASN A 209 -9.66 -16.20 -7.96
N ILE A 210 -9.01 -17.35 -7.74
CA ILE A 210 -8.94 -18.43 -8.75
C ILE A 210 -10.21 -19.28 -8.78
N THR A 211 -10.76 -19.64 -7.61
CA THR A 211 -11.93 -20.52 -7.52
C THR A 211 -12.85 -20.13 -6.37
N ASP A 212 -14.15 -20.38 -6.52
CA ASP A 212 -15.14 -20.14 -5.46
C ASP A 212 -14.85 -20.93 -4.18
N SER A 213 -14.25 -22.13 -4.29
CA SER A 213 -13.85 -22.94 -3.14
C SER A 213 -12.78 -22.29 -2.26
N LEU A 214 -12.00 -21.36 -2.81
CA LEU A 214 -10.96 -20.62 -2.10
C LEU A 214 -11.37 -19.18 -1.76
N SER A 215 -12.60 -18.78 -2.09
CA SER A 215 -13.09 -17.40 -1.87
C SER A 215 -12.95 -16.93 -0.42
N PHE A 216 -13.06 -17.83 0.56
CA PHE A 216 -12.83 -17.54 1.98
C PHE A 216 -11.43 -16.97 2.29
N LEU A 217 -10.43 -17.19 1.43
CA LEU A 217 -9.09 -16.61 1.59
C LEU A 217 -9.09 -15.09 1.39
N LYS A 218 -10.07 -14.56 0.65
CA LYS A 218 -10.25 -13.11 0.46
C LYS A 218 -10.57 -12.40 1.77
N ASP A 219 -11.29 -13.08 2.67
CA ASP A 219 -11.69 -12.54 3.97
C ASP A 219 -10.51 -12.35 4.94
N VAL A 220 -9.35 -12.92 4.64
CA VAL A 220 -8.12 -12.79 5.45
C VAL A 220 -7.11 -11.83 4.80
N SER A 221 -7.27 -11.57 3.50
CA SER A 221 -6.32 -10.77 2.73
C SER A 221 -6.75 -9.30 2.66
N PHE A 222 -5.98 -8.42 3.30
CA PHE A 222 -6.13 -6.98 3.09
C PHE A 222 -5.98 -6.57 1.62
N PHE A 223 -5.23 -7.31 0.78
CA PHE A 223 -5.17 -7.01 -0.65
C PHE A 223 -6.51 -7.26 -1.37
N SER A 224 -7.31 -8.23 -0.92
CA SER A 224 -8.64 -8.49 -1.50
C SER A 224 -9.68 -7.46 -1.09
N TYR A 225 -9.43 -6.70 -0.03
CA TYR A 225 -10.36 -5.70 0.50
C TYR A 225 -10.50 -4.47 -0.40
N ILE A 226 -9.47 -4.20 -1.20
CA ILE A 226 -9.51 -3.22 -2.29
C ILE A 226 -9.87 -3.97 -3.57
N ASP A 227 -11.17 -4.04 -3.88
CA ASP A 227 -11.62 -4.48 -5.20
C ASP A 227 -11.46 -3.35 -6.20
N ILE A 228 -10.45 -3.49 -7.06
CA ILE A 228 -10.14 -2.47 -8.06
C ILE A 228 -11.23 -2.33 -9.12
N ASN A 229 -12.04 -3.37 -9.36
CA ASN A 229 -13.17 -3.30 -10.28
C ASN A 229 -14.24 -2.35 -9.73
N SER A 230 -14.63 -2.51 -8.46
CA SER A 230 -15.58 -1.60 -7.80
C SER A 230 -15.05 -0.16 -7.68
N VAL A 231 -13.72 0.01 -7.59
CA VAL A 231 -13.11 1.35 -7.60
C VAL A 231 -13.35 2.08 -8.93
N VAL A 232 -13.24 1.37 -10.06
CA VAL A 232 -13.39 1.97 -11.40
C VAL A 232 -14.86 2.01 -11.85
N ILE A 233 -15.60 0.91 -11.69
CA ILE A 233 -16.97 0.74 -12.19
C ILE A 233 -17.97 1.38 -11.23
N ASP A 234 -17.99 0.93 -9.98
CA ASP A 234 -18.96 1.38 -8.97
C ASP A 234 -18.55 2.70 -8.31
N LYS A 235 -17.32 3.15 -8.57
CA LYS A 235 -16.73 4.36 -7.99
C LYS A 235 -16.83 4.34 -6.47
N SER A 236 -16.50 3.20 -5.86
CA SER A 236 -16.60 2.98 -4.43
C SER A 236 -15.53 2.03 -3.91
N ILE A 237 -15.32 2.04 -2.59
CA ILE A 237 -14.56 1.02 -1.87
C ILE A 237 -15.52 0.44 -0.84
N GLY A 238 -15.53 -0.89 -0.69
CA GLY A 238 -16.41 -1.60 0.24
C GLY A 238 -16.29 -1.07 1.67
N SER A 239 -17.38 -0.49 2.18
CA SER A 239 -17.39 0.16 3.51
C SER A 239 -17.06 -0.82 4.64
N GLY A 240 -17.52 -2.07 4.56
CA GLY A 240 -17.17 -3.12 5.51
C GLY A 240 -15.66 -3.39 5.57
N HIS A 241 -15.00 -3.49 4.41
CA HIS A 241 -13.56 -3.68 4.33
C HIS A 241 -12.77 -2.49 4.90
N LEU A 242 -13.22 -1.26 4.61
CA LEU A 242 -12.63 -0.04 5.20
C LEU A 242 -12.71 -0.04 6.73
N ILE A 243 -13.84 -0.47 7.28
CA ILE A 243 -14.04 -0.57 8.74
C ILE A 243 -13.06 -1.58 9.34
N VAL A 244 -12.90 -2.77 8.74
CA VAL A 244 -11.96 -3.79 9.23
C VAL A 244 -10.51 -3.28 9.20
N MET A 245 -10.11 -2.60 8.12
CA MET A 245 -8.77 -2.01 8.00
C MET A 245 -8.53 -0.89 9.02
N ALA A 246 -9.54 -0.04 9.25
CA ALA A 246 -9.47 1.01 10.27
C ALA A 246 -9.38 0.43 11.69
N ILE A 247 -10.17 -0.60 12.00
CA ILE A 247 -10.11 -1.31 13.28
C ILE A 247 -8.72 -1.93 13.47
N THR A 248 -8.19 -2.61 12.45
CA THR A 248 -6.85 -3.22 12.50
C THR A 248 -5.78 -2.19 12.82
N LEU A 249 -5.83 -1.02 12.16
CA LEU A 249 -4.92 0.09 12.41
C LEU A 249 -5.01 0.58 13.86
N ILE A 250 -6.23 0.86 14.34
CA ILE A 250 -6.48 1.39 15.69
C ILE A 250 -6.02 0.39 16.76
N ILE A 251 -6.37 -0.88 16.61
CA ILE A 251 -5.96 -1.95 17.53
C ILE A 251 -4.43 -2.07 17.55
N SER A 252 -3.77 -2.06 16.39
CA SER A 252 -2.31 -2.13 16.30
C SER A 252 -1.64 -0.97 17.04
N LEU A 253 -2.16 0.25 16.88
CA LEU A 253 -1.67 1.42 17.61
C LEU A 253 -1.83 1.28 19.13
N ILE A 254 -3.01 0.86 19.59
CA ILE A 254 -3.33 0.74 21.03
C ILE A 254 -2.49 -0.37 21.67
N LEU A 255 -2.49 -1.57 21.08
CA LEU A 255 -1.77 -2.73 21.61
C LEU A 255 -0.26 -2.48 21.61
N GLY A 256 0.30 -1.97 20.51
CA GLY A 256 1.72 -1.69 20.45
C GLY A 256 2.16 -0.64 21.46
N LYS A 257 1.34 0.39 21.72
CA LYS A 257 1.60 1.36 22.80
C LYS A 257 1.66 0.68 24.17
N ILE A 258 0.65 -0.14 24.50
CA ILE A 258 0.56 -0.82 25.80
C ILE A 258 1.76 -1.76 26.02
N ILE A 259 2.15 -2.51 24.99
CA ILE A 259 3.26 -3.47 25.09
C ILE A 259 4.60 -2.73 25.15
N TYR A 260 4.80 -1.69 24.32
CA TYR A 260 6.04 -0.92 24.29
C TYR A 260 6.30 -0.17 25.60
N GLU A 261 5.26 0.33 26.27
CA GLU A 261 5.38 0.95 27.60
C GLU A 261 5.99 -0.02 28.63
N ARG A 262 5.63 -1.31 28.56
CA ARG A 262 6.06 -2.36 29.49
C ARG A 262 7.32 -3.10 29.07
N LYS A 263 7.87 -2.83 27.89
CA LYS A 263 9.00 -3.60 27.33
C LYS A 263 10.31 -3.28 28.05
N ASP A 264 10.97 -4.29 28.59
CA ASP A 264 12.33 -4.18 29.11
C ASP A 264 13.33 -4.30 27.96
N PHE A 265 14.32 -3.40 27.93
CA PHE A 265 15.30 -3.29 26.85
C PHE A 265 16.59 -4.03 27.19
#